data_AF-A0A8F5VKN3-F1
#
_entry.id   AF-A0A8F5VKN3-F1
#
_cell.length_a   1.000
_cell.length_b   1.000
_cell.length_c   1.000
_cell.angle_alpha   90.00
_cell.angle_beta   90.00
_cell.angle_gamma   90.00
#
_symmetry.space_group_name_H-M   'P 1'
#
loop_
_entity.id
_entity.type
_entity.pdbx_description
1 polymer ?
#
loop_
_entity_poly.entity_id
_entity_poly.type
_entity_poly.pdbx_seq_one_letter_code
_entity_poly.pdbx_strand_id
1 'polypeptide(L)' 'MTEIKTINQIRDEGLAALIKALGPGNAIRYINSFEQGTGNYSEEKYQNMDEEFDAVVARIKNRTEPK' A
#
# COMPACT_ATOMS: atom_id res chain seq x y z
N MET A 1 -15.63 -32.88 14.63
CA MET A 1 -14.26 -32.38 14.86
C MET A 1 -14.13 -31.07 14.10
N THR A 2 -13.76 -29.98 14.76
CA THR A 2 -13.54 -28.69 14.09
C THR A 2 -12.29 -28.84 13.23
N GLU A 3 -12.40 -28.61 11.93
CA GLU A 3 -11.21 -28.58 11.07
C GLU A 3 -10.28 -27.46 11.52
N ILE A 4 -9.02 -27.80 11.77
CA ILE A 4 -7.99 -26.82 12.13
C ILE A 4 -7.58 -26.11 10.85
N LYS A 5 -7.92 -24.83 10.77
CA LYS A 5 -7.55 -23.97 9.65
C LYS A 5 -6.06 -23.67 9.68
N THR A 6 -5.45 -23.63 8.49
CA THR A 6 -4.09 -23.12 8.32
C THR A 6 -4.05 -21.62 8.64
N ILE A 7 -2.85 -21.11 8.94
CA ILE A 7 -2.66 -19.68 9.19
C ILE A 7 -3.12 -18.81 8.00
N ASN A 8 -2.96 -19.28 6.77
CA ASN A 8 -3.39 -18.56 5.57
C ASN A 8 -4.92 -18.49 5.49
N GLN A 9 -5.62 -19.59 5.76
CA GLN A 9 -7.09 -19.61 5.80
C GLN A 9 -7.64 -18.65 6.87
N ILE A 10 -7.01 -18.61 8.05
CA ILE A 10 -7.40 -17.67 9.12
C ILE A 10 -7.17 -16.22 8.68
N ARG A 11 -6.07 -15.93 7.98
CA ARG A 11 -5.76 -14.59 7.44
C ARG A 11 -6.77 -14.15 6.38
N ASP A 12 -7.10 -15.04 5.45
CA ASP A 12 -8.06 -14.77 4.37
C ASP A 12 -9.45 -14.47 4.95
N GLU A 13 -9.89 -15.27 5.93
CA GLU A 13 -11.17 -15.06 6.62
C GLU A 13 -11.18 -13.78 7.44
N GLY A 14 -10.08 -13.48 8.15
CA GLY A 14 -9.92 -12.25 8.91
C GLY A 14 -9.98 -11.02 8.02
N LEU A 15 -9.28 -11.02 6.88
CA LEU A 15 -9.32 -9.93 5.91
C LEU A 15 -10.72 -9.75 5.33
N ALA A 16 -11.39 -10.84 4.94
CA ALA A 16 -12.75 -10.80 4.41
C ALA A 16 -13.75 -10.22 5.43
N ALA A 17 -13.63 -10.62 6.70
CA ALA A 17 -14.45 -10.08 7.79
C ALA A 17 -14.22 -8.58 8.00
N LEU A 18 -12.97 -8.13 7.97
CA LEU A 18 -12.61 -6.71 8.09
C LEU A 18 -13.17 -5.88 6.93
N ILE A 19 -13.01 -6.36 5.69
CA ILE A 19 -13.56 -5.69 4.49
C ILE A 19 -15.09 -5.58 4.59
N LYS A 20 -15.76 -6.66 5.03
CA LYS A 20 -17.21 -6.67 5.18
C LYS A 20 -17.71 -5.66 6.23
N ALA A 21 -16.98 -5.51 7.34
CA ALA A 21 -17.39 -4.64 8.44
C ALA A 21 -17.05 -3.15 8.20
N LEU A 22 -15.89 -2.87 7.59
CA LEU A 22 -15.33 -1.51 7.53
C LEU A 22 -15.30 -0.93 6.11
N GLY A 23 -15.44 -1.77 5.09
CA GLY A 23 -15.08 -1.46 3.72
C GLY A 23 -13.56 -1.59 3.48
N PRO A 24 -13.12 -1.74 2.22
CA PRO A 24 -11.74 -2.07 1.89
C PRO A 24 -10.73 -1.00 2.34
N GLY A 25 -11.06 0.29 2.17
CA GLY A 25 -10.16 1.38 2.55
C GLY A 25 -9.91 1.48 4.05
N ASN A 26 -10.96 1.32 4.87
CA ASN A 26 -10.84 1.36 6.33
C ASN A 26 -10.22 0.08 6.89
N ALA A 27 -10.48 -1.08 6.27
CA ALA A 27 -9.83 -2.34 6.63
C ALA A 27 -8.30 -2.27 6.49
N ILE A 28 -7.80 -1.68 5.39
CA ILE A 28 -6.35 -1.47 5.18
C ILE A 28 -5.78 -0.52 6.24
N ARG A 29 -6.43 0.63 6.50
CA ARG A 29 -5.98 1.57 7.55
C ARG A 29 -5.95 0.92 8.93
N TYR A 30 -6.94 0.09 9.24
CA TYR A 30 -6.99 -0.66 10.50
C TYR A 30 -5.80 -1.61 10.62
N ILE A 31 -5.52 -2.42 9.59
CA ILE A 31 -4.35 -3.32 9.59
C ILE A 31 -3.05 -2.52 9.76
N ASN A 32 -2.88 -1.45 8.99
CA ASN A 32 -1.69 -0.59 9.06
C ASN A 32 -1.54 0.13 10.41
N SER A 33 -2.60 0.25 11.22
CA SER A 33 -2.49 0.85 12.57
C SER A 33 -1.77 -0.06 13.57
N PHE A 34 -1.71 -1.37 13.32
CA PHE A 34 -0.95 -2.33 14.12
C PHE A 34 0.49 -2.45 13.65
N GLU A 35 0.77 -2.11 12.40
CA GLU A 35 2.14 -1.96 11.93
C GLU A 35 2.66 -0.63 12.47
N GLN A 36 3.46 -0.67 13.53
CA GLN A 36 4.31 0.45 13.90
C GLN A 36 5.33 0.65 12.78
N GLY A 37 4.93 1.35 11.72
CA GLY A 37 5.86 1.84 10.72
C GLY A 37 6.91 2.70 11.43
N THR A 38 8.16 2.26 11.41
CA THR A 38 9.29 3.10 11.80
C THR A 38 9.62 3.97 10.61
N GLY A 39 8.83 5.02 10.37
CA GLY A 39 9.02 5.91 9.24
C GLY A 39 8.07 7.09 9.30
N ASN A 40 8.58 8.28 9.00
CA ASN A 40 7.76 9.46 8.87
C ASN A 40 7.52 9.70 7.40
N TYR A 41 6.59 8.95 6.80
CA TYR A 41 6.26 9.09 5.36
C TYR A 41 5.96 10.54 4.97
N SER A 42 5.37 11.32 5.88
CA SER A 42 5.11 12.73 5.63
C SER A 42 6.39 13.54 5.50
N GLU A 43 7.41 13.29 6.33
CA GLU A 43 8.73 13.93 6.21
C GLU A 43 9.54 13.36 5.04
N GLU A 44 9.61 12.03 4.90
CA GLU A 44 10.37 11.32 3.88
C GLU A 44 9.90 11.67 2.46
N LYS A 45 8.59 11.89 2.26
CA LYS A 45 8.00 12.31 0.97
C LYS A 45 8.58 13.63 0.47
N TYR A 46 8.86 14.57 1.37
CA TYR A 46 9.34 15.92 1.01
C TYR A 46 10.86 16.08 1.17
N GLN A 47 11.56 15.11 1.75
CA GLN A 47 13.03 15.15 1.88
C GLN A 47 13.78 14.90 0.56
N ASN A 48 13.15 14.23 -0.42
CA ASN A 48 13.79 13.89 -1.71
C ASN A 48 12.99 14.45 -2.91
N MET A 49 12.55 15.70 -2.84
CA MET A 49 11.77 16.32 -3.91
C MET A 49 12.70 16.92 -4.99
N ASP A 50 13.48 16.07 -5.65
CA ASP A 50 14.55 16.50 -6.57
C ASP A 50 14.21 16.37 -8.07
N GLU A 51 12.97 16.07 -8.44
CA GLU A 51 12.59 16.05 -9.86
C GLU A 51 11.33 16.91 -10.06
N GLU A 52 11.53 18.08 -10.70
CA GLU A 52 10.43 18.93 -11.16
C GLU A 52 9.51 18.10 -12.06
N PHE A 53 8.19 18.25 -11.86
CA PHE A 53 7.18 17.43 -12.56
C PHE A 53 7.40 17.41 -14.09
N ASP A 54 7.77 18.55 -14.67
CA ASP A 54 8.03 18.69 -16.09
C ASP A 54 9.26 17.88 -16.55
N ALA A 55 10.29 17.77 -15.72
CA ALA A 55 11.47 16.96 -16.00
C ALA A 55 11.13 15.45 -16.02
N VAL A 56 10.29 15.00 -15.08
CA VAL A 56 9.78 13.62 -15.02
C VAL A 56 8.97 13.30 -16.29
N VAL A 57 8.07 14.20 -16.67
CA VAL A 57 7.22 14.03 -17.86
C VAL A 57 8.05 14.00 -19.14
N ALA A 58 9.04 14.88 -19.27
CA ALA A 58 9.95 14.90 -20.42
C ALA A 58 10.74 13.58 -20.55
N ARG A 59 11.26 13.05 -19.44
CA ARG A 59 11.98 11.77 -19.42
C ARG A 59 11.11 10.61 -19.87
N ILE A 60 9.86 10.55 -19.41
CA ILE A 60 8.92 9.48 -19.79
C ILE A 60 8.63 9.55 -21.29
N LYS A 61 8.33 10.74 -21.82
CA LYS A 61 8.05 10.94 -23.25
C LYS A 61 9.23 10.53 -24.13
N ASN A 62 10.45 10.97 -23.80
CA ASN A 62 11.67 10.66 -24.55
C ASN A 62 12.05 9.17 -24.49
N ARG A 63 11.59 8.41 -23.48
CA ARG A 63 11.81 6.95 -23.40
C ARG A 63 10.90 6.16 -24.35
N THR A 64 9.79 6.75 -24.76
CA THR A 64 8.77 6.13 -25.63
C THR A 64 8.93 6.50 -27.10
N GLU A 65 9.82 7.43 -27.46
CA GLU A 65 10.12 7.71 -28.86
C GLU A 65 10.96 6.56 -29.43
N PRO A 66 10.45 5.79 -30.42
CA PRO A 66 11.30 4.89 -31.16
C PRO A 66 12.34 5.71 -31.95
N LYS A 67 13.59 5.26 -31.93
CA LYS A 67 14.62 5.77 -32.85
C LYS A 67 14.22 5.57 -34.31
#